data_AF-A0A3N5I4U8-F1
#
_entry.id   AF-A0A3N5I4U8-F1
#
_cell.length_a   1.000
_cell.length_b   1.000
_cell.length_c   1.000
_cell.angle_alpha   90.00
_cell.angle_beta   90.00
_cell.angle_gamma   90.00
#
_symmetry.space_group_name_H-M   'P 1'
#
loop_
_entity.id
_entity.type
_entity.pdbx_description
1 polymer ?
#
loop_
_entity_poly.entity_id
_entity_poly.type
_entity_poly.pdbx_seq_one_letter_code
_entity_poly.pdbx_strand_id
1 'polypeptide(L)'
;MIVGPGPSGEDVADPVHRDGAADLGAPGGEEIAHRFVGVGERQAAQAPGLAGPDLPRAHDGRPEAAGVDGERGVGDRHAPHHAPGGSATLAGVRYVDPSTGRTYPLSEARWRGDSGHYLNLTPGPGLRRADIETSRYSVWRYAKALPVPVEDAVSLGEGWTPLVAGEWDAVPVRYKLEFTMPTGSFKDRGTTVMVSYLRSRGIQRVLEDSSGNAGASLSAYAAAAGMACRILVPETASYPKVAQIAACGADVVTIKGSRQDVAEAALRQSAEIFYASHNWQPCFVEGIKTLAYELWE
;
A
#
# COMPACT_ATOMS: atom_id res chain seq x y z
N MET A 1 41.25 -39.86 10.54
CA MET A 1 42.69 -39.82 10.18
C MET A 1 43.11 -38.36 10.28
N ILE A 2 44.08 -38.06 11.14
CA ILE A 2 44.51 -36.71 11.55
C ILE A 2 45.52 -36.17 10.55
N VAL A 3 45.38 -34.92 10.07
CA VAL A 3 46.49 -33.99 9.75
C VAL A 3 46.01 -32.54 9.95
N GLY A 4 46.82 -31.71 10.64
CA GLY A 4 46.54 -30.32 11.04
C GLY A 4 47.00 -29.22 10.04
N PRO A 5 47.46 -28.04 10.50
CA PRO A 5 46.76 -26.77 10.25
C PRO A 5 47.56 -25.63 9.57
N GLY A 6 46.82 -24.63 9.03
CA GLY A 6 47.19 -23.22 8.82
C GLY A 6 47.73 -22.80 7.43
N PRO A 7 47.86 -21.48 7.09
CA PRO A 7 47.30 -20.28 7.74
C PRO A 7 46.67 -19.23 6.77
N SER A 8 45.99 -18.24 7.37
CA SER A 8 45.79 -16.80 7.02
C SER A 8 45.91 -16.27 5.58
N GLY A 9 44.93 -15.46 5.18
CA GLY A 9 45.08 -14.41 4.17
C GLY A 9 43.73 -13.76 3.81
N GLU A 10 43.46 -12.57 4.35
CA GLU A 10 42.51 -11.62 3.74
C GLU A 10 43.09 -11.16 2.40
N ASP A 11 42.31 -11.15 1.33
CA ASP A 11 42.17 -9.93 0.51
C ASP A 11 40.97 -9.96 -0.45
N VAL A 12 40.54 -8.75 -0.75
CA VAL A 12 39.31 -8.32 -1.41
C VAL A 12 39.33 -8.52 -2.93
N ALA A 13 38.16 -8.88 -3.52
CA ALA A 13 37.54 -8.29 -4.73
C ALA A 13 36.66 -9.29 -5.52
N ASP A 14 35.36 -8.97 -5.63
CA ASP A 14 34.45 -9.40 -6.70
C ASP A 14 34.99 -8.91 -8.08
N PRO A 15 34.63 -9.46 -9.29
CA PRO A 15 33.27 -9.90 -9.68
C PRO A 15 33.17 -11.01 -10.80
N VAL A 16 31.93 -11.32 -11.23
CA VAL A 16 31.47 -11.76 -12.58
C VAL A 16 31.11 -13.25 -12.84
N HIS A 17 29.79 -13.50 -12.83
CA HIS A 17 28.92 -14.27 -13.75
C HIS A 17 29.15 -15.73 -14.20
N ARG A 18 28.04 -16.49 -13.99
CA ARG A 18 27.23 -17.33 -14.92
C ARG A 18 27.54 -18.82 -15.12
N ASP A 19 26.57 -19.61 -14.62
CA ASP A 19 25.86 -20.75 -15.18
C ASP A 19 26.62 -21.97 -15.72
N GLY A 20 26.33 -23.13 -15.11
CA GLY A 20 26.67 -24.45 -15.64
C GLY A 20 26.38 -25.56 -14.63
N ALA A 21 25.13 -26.00 -14.55
CA ALA A 21 24.67 -27.09 -13.70
C ALA A 21 24.88 -28.47 -14.37
N ALA A 22 24.75 -29.65 -13.79
CA ALA A 22 24.43 -30.21 -12.47
C ALA A 22 24.86 -31.68 -12.49
N ASP A 23 25.04 -32.31 -11.33
CA ASP A 23 24.42 -33.61 -11.00
C ASP A 23 24.91 -34.07 -9.62
N LEU A 24 23.99 -34.21 -8.66
CA LEU A 24 24.06 -35.29 -7.67
C LEU A 24 22.65 -35.86 -7.56
N GLY A 25 22.49 -37.06 -8.11
CA GLY A 25 21.29 -37.87 -8.01
C GLY A 25 21.17 -38.56 -6.64
N ALA A 26 19.91 -38.71 -6.23
CA ALA A 26 19.43 -39.33 -5.01
C ALA A 26 19.90 -40.79 -4.81
N PRO A 27 19.77 -41.32 -3.58
CA PRO A 27 18.94 -42.51 -3.49
C PRO A 27 17.96 -42.50 -2.31
N GLY A 28 16.67 -42.48 -2.68
CA GLY A 28 15.53 -42.95 -1.87
C GLY A 28 14.50 -41.87 -1.52
N GLY A 29 13.72 -41.27 -2.42
CA GLY A 29 13.54 -41.38 -3.88
C GLY A 29 12.18 -40.73 -4.20
N GLU A 30 12.05 -39.61 -4.91
CA GLU A 30 12.94 -38.93 -5.87
C GLU A 30 13.12 -37.44 -5.49
N GLU A 31 14.36 -36.99 -5.30
CA GLU A 31 14.75 -35.56 -5.34
C GLU A 31 14.81 -35.08 -6.79
N ILE A 32 14.41 -33.84 -7.07
CA ILE A 32 14.75 -33.16 -8.33
C ILE A 32 15.65 -31.96 -8.04
N ALA A 33 16.89 -32.11 -8.48
CA ALA A 33 17.98 -31.16 -8.40
C ALA A 33 17.73 -29.87 -9.21
N HIS A 34 18.38 -28.79 -8.77
CA HIS A 34 18.57 -27.57 -9.54
C HIS A 34 19.51 -27.81 -10.74
N ARG A 35 19.01 -27.72 -11.98
CA ARG A 35 19.80 -27.46 -13.20
C ARG A 35 19.56 -26.03 -13.71
N PHE A 36 20.62 -25.23 -13.83
CA PHE A 36 20.67 -24.05 -14.69
C PHE A 36 20.67 -24.46 -16.17
N VAL A 37 19.90 -23.73 -16.98
CA VAL A 37 19.92 -23.76 -18.46
C VAL A 37 20.41 -22.39 -18.94
N GLY A 38 21.40 -22.41 -19.84
CA GLY A 38 22.08 -21.21 -20.34
C GLY A 38 21.24 -20.27 -21.20
N VAL A 39 21.73 -19.04 -21.32
CA VAL A 39 21.11 -17.95 -22.08
C VAL A 39 21.35 -18.14 -23.58
N GLY A 40 20.29 -18.52 -24.31
CA GLY A 40 20.22 -18.42 -25.77
C GLY A 40 19.69 -17.05 -26.21
N GLU A 41 20.17 -16.58 -27.37
CA GLU A 41 19.78 -15.31 -28.00
C GLU A 41 18.27 -15.26 -28.32
N ARG A 42 17.63 -14.11 -28.02
CA ARG A 42 16.19 -13.91 -28.24
C ARG A 42 15.91 -13.47 -29.67
N GLN A 43 15.05 -14.22 -30.37
CA GLN A 43 14.29 -13.71 -31.50
C GLN A 43 12.87 -13.35 -31.03
N ALA A 44 12.33 -12.22 -31.49
CA ALA A 44 11.02 -11.73 -31.07
C ALA A 44 9.90 -12.68 -31.54
N ALA A 45 9.24 -13.36 -30.60
CA ALA A 45 8.03 -14.13 -30.90
C ALA A 45 6.82 -13.18 -30.99
N GLN A 46 6.09 -13.28 -32.10
CA GLN A 46 4.81 -12.62 -32.29
C GLN A 46 3.80 -13.17 -31.27
N ALA A 47 3.13 -12.28 -30.54
CA ALA A 47 2.12 -12.65 -29.56
C ALA A 47 0.87 -13.23 -30.26
N PRO A 48 0.42 -14.45 -29.94
CA PRO A 48 -0.88 -14.92 -30.36
C PRO A 48 -1.97 -14.18 -29.58
N GLY A 49 -3.03 -13.78 -30.28
CA GLY A 49 -4.14 -12.99 -29.73
C GLY A 49 -4.76 -13.65 -28.50
N LEU A 50 -4.65 -12.98 -27.36
CA LEU A 50 -5.43 -13.30 -26.17
C LEU A 50 -6.87 -12.91 -26.47
N ALA A 51 -7.75 -13.90 -26.66
CA ALA A 51 -9.17 -13.68 -26.48
C ALA A 51 -9.37 -13.23 -25.02
N GLY A 52 -9.84 -12.00 -24.83
CA GLY A 52 -10.05 -11.43 -23.50
C GLY A 52 -11.01 -12.28 -22.68
N PRO A 53 -10.88 -12.31 -21.34
CA PRO A 53 -11.82 -13.01 -20.49
C PRO A 53 -13.23 -12.46 -20.69
N ASP A 54 -14.23 -13.34 -20.68
CA ASP A 54 -15.65 -13.00 -20.78
C ASP A 54 -16.09 -12.29 -19.48
N LEU A 55 -15.88 -10.97 -19.44
CA LEU A 55 -16.20 -10.06 -18.35
C LEU A 55 -17.68 -10.02 -17.87
N PRO A 56 -18.72 -10.47 -18.60
CA PRO A 56 -20.11 -10.38 -18.13
C PRO A 56 -20.50 -11.29 -16.97
N ARG A 57 -19.65 -12.25 -16.56
CA ARG A 57 -19.93 -13.18 -15.45
C ARG A 57 -19.11 -12.93 -14.17
N ALA A 58 -18.31 -11.87 -14.14
CA ALA A 58 -17.73 -11.39 -12.89
C ALA A 58 -18.77 -10.47 -12.21
N HIS A 59 -19.43 -10.98 -11.16
CA HIS A 59 -20.41 -10.30 -10.30
C HIS A 59 -21.89 -10.38 -10.73
N ASP A 60 -22.59 -11.34 -10.12
CA ASP A 60 -24.06 -11.52 -10.14
C ASP A 60 -24.79 -10.47 -9.27
N GLY A 61 -24.09 -9.44 -8.79
CA GLY A 61 -24.63 -8.37 -7.93
C GLY A 61 -24.38 -7.00 -8.54
N ARG A 62 -25.10 -6.66 -9.62
CA ARG A 62 -25.08 -5.30 -10.17
C ARG A 62 -25.77 -4.34 -9.19
N PRO A 63 -25.16 -3.21 -8.81
CA PRO A 63 -25.90 -2.12 -8.19
C PRO A 63 -26.77 -1.44 -9.26
N GLU A 64 -28.04 -1.17 -8.93
CA GLU A 64 -28.88 -0.29 -9.73
C GLU A 64 -28.28 1.13 -9.74
N ALA A 65 -28.25 1.76 -10.91
CA ALA A 65 -27.77 3.12 -11.05
C ALA A 65 -28.71 4.09 -10.31
N ALA A 66 -28.24 4.70 -9.23
CA ALA A 66 -28.90 5.87 -8.68
C ALA A 66 -28.79 7.01 -9.70
N GLY A 67 -29.94 7.49 -10.17
CA GLY A 67 -30.04 8.56 -11.17
C GLY A 67 -29.29 9.81 -10.72
N VAL A 68 -28.50 10.36 -11.64
CA VAL A 68 -27.85 11.65 -11.46
C VAL A 68 -28.88 12.71 -11.84
N ASP A 69 -29.58 13.27 -10.86
CA ASP A 69 -30.42 14.44 -11.11
C ASP A 69 -29.52 15.62 -11.44
N GLY A 70 -29.66 16.08 -12.68
CA GLY A 70 -28.99 17.25 -13.23
C GLY A 70 -29.42 18.54 -12.54
N GLU A 71 -28.46 19.46 -12.52
CA GLU A 71 -28.58 20.88 -12.18
C GLU A 71 -28.78 21.24 -10.71
N ARG A 72 -27.69 21.81 -10.11
CA ARG A 72 -27.76 23.05 -9.34
C ARG A 72 -26.38 23.62 -8.96
N GLY A 73 -26.03 24.74 -9.59
CA GLY A 73 -25.48 25.97 -9.01
C GLY A 73 -24.20 25.91 -8.17
N VAL A 74 -23.13 26.51 -8.71
CA VAL A 74 -21.95 26.97 -7.96
C VAL A 74 -22.40 27.95 -6.87
N GLY A 75 -22.24 27.56 -5.61
CA GLY A 75 -22.56 28.38 -4.45
C GLY A 75 -21.60 28.07 -3.31
N ASP A 76 -20.76 29.05 -3.01
CA ASP A 76 -19.79 29.11 -1.91
C ASP A 76 -20.44 28.70 -0.58
N ARG A 77 -19.93 27.64 0.07
CA ARG A 77 -20.43 27.16 1.37
C ARG A 77 -19.26 26.74 2.25
N HIS A 78 -18.87 27.65 3.14
CA HIS A 78 -18.26 27.32 4.42
C HIS A 78 -19.12 26.25 5.13
N ALA A 79 -18.58 25.05 5.31
CA ALA A 79 -19.21 24.02 6.13
C ALA A 79 -18.84 24.23 7.60
N PRO A 80 -19.80 24.14 8.55
CA PRO A 80 -19.52 24.31 9.96
C PRO A 80 -18.77 23.08 10.51
N HIS A 81 -17.82 23.35 11.42
CA HIS A 81 -17.18 22.34 12.25
C HIS A 81 -18.22 21.61 13.10
N HIS A 82 -18.51 20.35 12.76
CA HIS A 82 -19.19 19.43 13.67
C HIS A 82 -18.16 18.83 14.64
N ALA A 83 -18.46 18.92 15.94
CA ALA A 83 -17.72 18.23 16.98
C ALA A 83 -17.90 16.71 16.82
N PRO A 84 -16.85 15.88 17.06
CA PRO A 84 -16.94 14.44 16.84
C PRO A 84 -17.76 13.79 17.95
N GLY A 85 -18.95 13.30 17.58
CA GLY A 85 -19.71 12.33 18.38
C GLY A 85 -19.00 10.99 18.33
N GLY A 86 -18.62 10.46 19.49
CA GLY A 86 -17.79 9.26 19.61
C GLY A 86 -18.49 7.99 19.09
N SER A 87 -18.14 7.59 17.88
CA SER A 87 -18.38 6.24 17.36
C SER A 87 -17.23 5.32 17.77
N ALA A 88 -17.57 4.22 18.43
CA ALA A 88 -16.65 3.30 19.09
C ALA A 88 -15.89 2.42 18.08
N THR A 89 -15.01 3.01 17.26
CA THR A 89 -14.27 2.25 16.25
C THR A 89 -12.92 1.70 16.69
N LEU A 90 -12.26 2.24 17.73
CA LEU A 90 -11.15 1.54 18.42
C LEU A 90 -10.92 2.09 19.84
N ALA A 91 -11.90 1.94 20.73
CA ALA A 91 -11.69 2.26 22.14
C ALA A 91 -10.53 1.41 22.69
N GLY A 92 -9.43 2.06 23.09
CA GLY A 92 -8.28 1.40 23.70
C GLY A 92 -7.13 1.01 22.78
N VAL A 93 -7.24 1.19 21.45
CA VAL A 93 -6.06 1.00 20.58
C VAL A 93 -5.10 2.17 20.71
N ARG A 94 -3.81 1.83 20.79
CA ARG A 94 -2.71 2.75 21.02
C ARG A 94 -1.64 2.48 19.98
N TYR A 95 -0.81 3.49 19.73
CA TYR A 95 0.50 3.21 19.14
C TYR A 95 1.33 2.41 20.14
N VAL A 96 2.15 1.51 19.64
CA VAL A 96 3.18 0.80 20.40
C VAL A 96 4.50 0.87 19.63
N ASP A 97 5.56 1.26 20.32
CA ASP A 97 6.93 1.16 19.82
C ASP A 97 7.46 -0.25 20.13
N PRO A 98 7.69 -1.11 19.12
CA PRO A 98 8.11 -2.49 19.36
C PRO A 98 9.51 -2.60 19.98
N SER A 99 10.35 -1.57 19.84
CA SER A 99 11.72 -1.58 20.38
C SER A 99 11.77 -1.30 21.89
N THR A 100 10.81 -0.53 22.41
CA THR A 100 10.79 -0.09 23.81
C THR A 100 9.59 -0.59 24.60
N GLY A 101 8.54 -1.07 23.92
CA GLY A 101 7.23 -1.38 24.49
C GLY A 101 6.41 -0.15 24.88
N ARG A 102 6.92 1.06 24.66
CA ARG A 102 6.22 2.29 25.03
C ARG A 102 4.98 2.49 24.16
N THR A 103 3.89 2.97 24.77
CA THR A 103 2.64 3.22 24.06
C THR A 103 2.26 4.70 24.02
N TYR A 104 1.56 5.10 22.97
CA TYR A 104 1.11 6.47 22.75
C TYR A 104 -0.37 6.49 22.37
N PRO A 105 -1.14 7.51 22.75
CA PRO A 105 -2.54 7.60 22.40
C PRO A 105 -2.73 7.80 20.89
N LEU A 106 -3.77 7.19 20.33
CA LEU A 106 -4.15 7.34 18.91
C LEU A 106 -4.91 8.66 18.65
N SER A 107 -5.16 9.47 19.67
CA SER A 107 -5.71 10.82 19.54
C SER A 107 -4.65 11.84 19.07
N GLU A 108 -3.37 11.52 19.21
CA GLU A 108 -2.25 12.34 18.78
C GLU A 108 -1.59 11.67 17.57
N ALA A 109 -1.67 12.28 16.39
CA ALA A 109 -1.09 11.71 15.18
C ALA A 109 0.43 11.55 15.32
N ARG A 110 0.93 10.34 15.11
CA ARG A 110 2.36 10.00 15.14
C ARG A 110 2.71 9.13 13.94
N TRP A 111 3.92 9.34 13.41
CA TRP A 111 4.54 8.47 12.41
C TRP A 111 5.80 7.77 12.94
N ARG A 112 6.32 8.20 14.10
CA ARG A 112 7.53 7.67 14.73
C ARG A 112 7.44 7.72 16.26
N GLY A 113 8.06 6.76 16.93
CA GLY A 113 8.23 6.78 18.39
C GLY A 113 9.31 7.76 18.83
N ASP A 114 9.31 8.09 20.13
CA ASP A 114 10.32 8.97 20.73
C ASP A 114 11.75 8.37 20.64
N SER A 115 11.86 7.04 20.49
CA SER A 115 13.10 6.31 20.26
C SER A 115 13.68 6.48 18.84
N GLY A 116 12.90 7.03 17.91
CA GLY A 116 13.26 7.07 16.49
C GLY A 116 12.82 5.83 15.69
N HIS A 117 12.24 4.82 16.33
CA HIS A 117 11.74 3.62 15.64
C HIS A 117 10.30 3.77 15.13
N TYR A 118 9.91 2.89 14.21
CA TYR A 118 8.55 2.81 13.69
C TYR A 118 7.57 2.42 14.80
N LEU A 119 6.31 2.76 14.59
CA LEU A 119 5.22 2.39 15.49
C LEU A 119 4.39 1.27 14.87
N ASN A 120 3.77 0.47 15.72
CA ASN A 120 2.66 -0.40 15.36
C ASN A 120 1.40 0.07 16.10
N LEU A 121 0.26 -0.55 15.83
CA LEU A 121 -0.92 -0.44 16.68
C LEU A 121 -1.01 -1.66 17.61
N THR A 122 -1.46 -1.44 18.83
CA THR A 122 -1.86 -2.54 19.72
C THR A 122 -3.03 -3.32 19.11
N PRO A 123 -3.19 -4.62 19.40
CA PRO A 123 -4.33 -5.39 18.92
C PRO A 123 -5.67 -4.70 19.18
N GLY A 124 -6.49 -4.57 18.15
CA GLY A 124 -7.87 -4.12 18.25
C GLY A 124 -8.84 -5.25 18.61
N PRO A 125 -10.15 -4.97 18.68
CA PRO A 125 -11.17 -5.96 19.03
C PRO A 125 -11.37 -7.06 17.98
N GLY A 126 -10.75 -6.93 16.79
CA GLY A 126 -10.92 -7.85 15.67
C GLY A 126 -12.17 -7.53 14.85
N LEU A 127 -12.52 -8.43 13.92
CA LEU A 127 -13.68 -8.33 13.04
C LEU A 127 -14.49 -9.62 13.13
N ARG A 128 -15.80 -9.53 13.38
CA ARG A 128 -16.72 -10.68 13.26
C ARG A 128 -17.49 -10.58 11.95
N ARG A 129 -18.03 -11.71 11.47
CA ARG A 129 -18.86 -11.73 10.25
C ARG A 129 -20.03 -10.74 10.31
N ALA A 130 -20.70 -10.63 11.45
CA ALA A 130 -21.82 -9.71 11.66
C ALA A 130 -21.42 -8.22 11.70
N ASP A 131 -20.12 -7.92 11.79
CA ASP A 131 -19.59 -6.55 11.76
C ASP A 131 -19.32 -6.04 10.33
N ILE A 132 -19.43 -6.92 9.31
CA ILE A 132 -19.20 -6.59 7.90
C ILE A 132 -20.44 -5.90 7.32
N GLU A 133 -20.28 -4.69 6.80
CA GLU A 133 -21.35 -3.96 6.13
C GLU A 133 -21.48 -4.39 4.67
N THR A 134 -22.30 -5.42 4.43
CA THR A 134 -22.47 -6.04 3.11
C THR A 134 -23.09 -5.12 2.06
N SER A 135 -23.75 -4.02 2.44
CA SER A 135 -24.30 -3.06 1.48
C SER A 135 -23.25 -2.09 0.93
N ARG A 136 -21.98 -2.20 1.36
CA ARG A 136 -20.90 -1.29 0.98
C ARG A 136 -19.82 -2.03 0.20
N TYR A 137 -19.47 -1.49 -0.97
CA TYR A 137 -18.45 -2.04 -1.87
C TYR A 137 -17.16 -1.23 -1.82
N SER A 138 -16.60 -1.04 -0.62
CA SER A 138 -15.31 -0.39 -0.42
C SER A 138 -14.58 -0.96 0.80
N VAL A 139 -13.31 -0.57 1.02
CA VAL A 139 -12.51 -0.90 2.21
C VAL A 139 -13.27 -0.61 3.50
N TRP A 140 -14.11 0.42 3.50
CA TRP A 140 -14.92 0.85 4.63
C TRP A 140 -16.06 -0.11 5.01
N ARG A 141 -16.30 -1.18 4.24
CA ARG A 141 -17.17 -2.29 4.67
C ARG A 141 -16.65 -2.99 5.94
N TYR A 142 -15.35 -2.84 6.21
CA TYR A 142 -14.66 -3.39 7.37
C TYR A 142 -14.38 -2.34 8.46
N ALA A 143 -15.09 -1.20 8.47
CA ALA A 143 -14.82 -0.08 9.37
C ALA A 143 -14.74 -0.43 10.87
N LYS A 144 -15.45 -1.49 11.31
CA LYS A 144 -15.38 -1.99 12.69
C LYS A 144 -14.01 -2.54 13.11
N ALA A 145 -13.14 -2.85 12.14
CA ALA A 145 -11.77 -3.29 12.38
C ALA A 145 -10.73 -2.20 12.07
N LEU A 146 -11.15 -0.97 11.74
CA LEU A 146 -10.27 0.11 11.32
C LEU A 146 -10.17 1.22 12.39
N PRO A 147 -9.05 1.96 12.45
CA PRO A 147 -8.81 3.03 13.42
C PRO A 147 -9.58 4.33 13.18
N VAL A 148 -10.50 4.33 12.23
CA VAL A 148 -11.24 5.52 11.81
C VAL A 148 -12.69 5.11 11.63
N PRO A 149 -13.65 5.87 12.21
CA PRO A 149 -15.05 5.59 11.98
C PRO A 149 -15.45 5.93 10.54
N VAL A 150 -16.46 5.24 10.01
CA VAL A 150 -16.82 5.32 8.58
C VAL A 150 -17.33 6.70 8.17
N GLU A 151 -17.90 7.46 9.10
CA GLU A 151 -18.34 8.85 8.90
C GLU A 151 -17.17 9.82 8.64
N ASP A 152 -15.97 9.49 9.09
CA ASP A 152 -14.75 10.29 8.87
C ASP A 152 -13.96 9.84 7.63
N ALA A 153 -14.48 8.84 6.90
CA ALA A 153 -13.80 8.24 5.75
C ALA A 153 -13.59 9.23 4.59
N VAL A 154 -12.35 9.30 4.12
CA VAL A 154 -11.96 9.84 2.82
C VAL A 154 -11.83 8.67 1.86
N SER A 155 -12.84 8.47 1.02
CA SER A 155 -12.90 7.35 0.08
C SER A 155 -13.03 7.84 -1.36
N LEU A 156 -12.40 7.10 -2.28
CA LEU A 156 -12.56 7.24 -3.72
C LEU A 156 -13.28 6.01 -4.32
N GLY A 157 -13.89 5.17 -3.47
CA GLY A 157 -14.54 3.92 -3.88
C GLY A 157 -13.59 2.71 -3.93
N GLU A 158 -12.44 2.78 -3.25
CA GLU A 158 -11.45 1.72 -3.20
C GLU A 158 -11.90 0.47 -2.44
N GLY A 159 -11.37 -0.68 -2.83
CA GLY A 159 -11.73 -1.98 -2.26
C GLY A 159 -12.69 -2.74 -3.15
N TRP A 160 -13.16 -3.89 -2.66
CA TRP A 160 -14.06 -4.78 -3.37
C TRP A 160 -13.62 -5.10 -4.80
N THR A 161 -12.31 -5.34 -4.97
CA THR A 161 -11.73 -5.57 -6.29
C THR A 161 -12.06 -6.97 -6.78
N PRO A 162 -12.12 -7.20 -8.11
CA PRO A 162 -12.47 -8.50 -8.65
C PRO A 162 -11.52 -9.62 -8.19
N LEU A 163 -12.09 -10.78 -7.89
CA LEU A 163 -11.37 -12.03 -7.68
C LEU A 163 -11.69 -12.98 -8.84
N VAL A 164 -10.80 -13.04 -9.82
CA VAL A 164 -11.05 -13.72 -11.10
C VAL A 164 -10.38 -15.09 -11.11
N ALA A 165 -11.12 -16.13 -11.47
CA ALA A 165 -10.55 -17.46 -11.66
C ALA A 165 -9.68 -17.53 -12.92
N GLY A 166 -8.61 -18.31 -12.87
CA GLY A 166 -7.78 -18.60 -14.04
C GLY A 166 -6.83 -19.77 -13.77
N GLU A 167 -5.86 -19.95 -14.66
CA GLU A 167 -4.87 -21.01 -14.57
C GLU A 167 -3.45 -20.42 -14.71
N TRP A 168 -2.54 -20.86 -13.85
CA TRP A 168 -1.11 -20.58 -13.96
C TRP A 168 -0.36 -21.91 -14.01
N ASP A 169 0.26 -22.20 -15.15
CA ASP A 169 1.04 -23.43 -15.35
C ASP A 169 0.22 -24.70 -15.06
N ALA A 170 -0.99 -24.75 -15.64
CA ALA A 170 -2.00 -25.79 -15.40
C ALA A 170 -2.51 -25.92 -13.95
N VAL A 171 -2.17 -24.99 -13.06
CA VAL A 171 -2.70 -24.92 -11.69
C VAL A 171 -3.88 -23.94 -11.63
N PRO A 172 -5.07 -24.35 -11.15
CA PRO A 172 -6.17 -23.43 -10.91
C PRO A 172 -5.81 -22.40 -9.84
N VAL A 173 -5.93 -21.11 -10.19
CA VAL A 173 -5.63 -19.98 -9.30
C VAL A 173 -6.75 -18.95 -9.32
N ARG A 174 -6.71 -18.02 -8.37
CA ARG A 174 -7.54 -16.82 -8.39
C ARG A 174 -6.66 -15.58 -8.37
N TYR A 175 -6.97 -14.62 -9.23
CA TYR A 175 -6.28 -13.34 -9.33
C TYR A 175 -7.10 -12.25 -8.65
N LYS A 176 -6.51 -11.61 -7.64
CA LYS A 176 -7.10 -10.45 -6.97
C LYS A 176 -6.65 -9.18 -7.68
N LEU A 177 -7.54 -8.56 -8.44
CA LEU A 177 -7.20 -7.53 -9.43
C LEU A 177 -7.07 -6.13 -8.80
N GLU A 178 -6.06 -5.92 -7.95
CA GLU A 178 -5.82 -4.66 -7.22
C GLU A 178 -5.43 -3.47 -8.11
N PHE A 179 -5.14 -3.69 -9.39
CA PHE A 179 -4.92 -2.59 -10.35
C PHE A 179 -6.23 -1.88 -10.74
N THR A 180 -7.39 -2.41 -10.35
CA THR A 180 -8.70 -1.78 -10.58
C THR A 180 -9.05 -0.70 -9.54
N MET A 181 -8.18 -0.51 -8.54
CA MET A 181 -8.30 0.55 -7.55
C MET A 181 -8.21 1.95 -8.19
N PRO A 182 -8.75 3.01 -7.53
CA PRO A 182 -8.80 4.37 -8.08
C PRO A 182 -7.48 4.92 -8.68
N THR A 183 -6.34 4.65 -8.05
CA THR A 183 -5.02 5.07 -8.55
C THR A 183 -4.26 3.98 -9.32
N GLY A 184 -4.89 2.83 -9.52
CA GLY A 184 -4.32 1.68 -10.21
C GLY A 184 -3.48 0.77 -9.31
N SER A 185 -3.62 0.85 -7.98
CA SER A 185 -2.79 0.07 -7.05
C SER A 185 -3.46 -0.24 -5.72
N PHE A 186 -3.09 -1.39 -5.14
CA PHE A 186 -3.43 -1.78 -3.76
C PHE A 186 -3.06 -0.75 -2.68
N LYS A 187 -2.17 0.21 -2.97
CA LYS A 187 -1.78 1.27 -2.03
C LYS A 187 -2.98 2.08 -1.54
N ASP A 188 -4.02 2.19 -2.37
CA ASP A 188 -5.27 2.86 -2.05
C ASP A 188 -5.92 2.33 -0.77
N ARG A 189 -5.83 1.01 -0.51
CA ARG A 189 -6.35 0.41 0.72
C ARG A 189 -5.75 1.02 1.97
N GLY A 190 -4.43 1.21 1.97
CA GLY A 190 -3.72 1.79 3.10
C GLY A 190 -3.91 3.29 3.19
N THR A 191 -3.82 3.96 2.04
CA THR A 191 -3.89 5.42 1.98
C THR A 191 -5.22 5.96 2.45
N THR A 192 -6.35 5.33 2.06
CA THR A 192 -7.69 5.78 2.51
C THR A 192 -7.77 5.82 4.04
N VAL A 193 -7.32 4.75 4.72
CA VAL A 193 -7.37 4.66 6.19
C VAL A 193 -6.41 5.63 6.84
N MET A 194 -5.18 5.74 6.32
CA MET A 194 -4.18 6.68 6.81
C MET A 194 -4.63 8.14 6.67
N VAL A 195 -5.11 8.54 5.49
CA VAL A 195 -5.54 9.93 5.23
C VAL A 195 -6.78 10.29 6.03
N SER A 196 -7.75 9.38 6.13
CA SER A 196 -8.94 9.60 6.97
C SER A 196 -8.56 9.79 8.44
N TYR A 197 -7.64 8.97 8.93
CA TYR A 197 -7.09 9.11 10.27
C TYR A 197 -6.42 10.49 10.45
N LEU A 198 -5.47 10.85 9.59
CA LEU A 198 -4.74 12.11 9.71
C LEU A 198 -5.66 13.34 9.61
N ARG A 199 -6.61 13.33 8.67
CA ARG A 199 -7.63 14.38 8.51
C ARG A 199 -8.46 14.54 9.78
N SER A 200 -8.92 13.43 10.36
CA SER A 200 -9.71 13.44 11.60
C SER A 200 -8.92 13.94 12.84
N ARG A 201 -7.58 14.07 12.74
CA ARG A 201 -6.71 14.68 13.77
C ARG A 201 -6.26 16.10 13.42
N GLY A 202 -6.89 16.71 12.41
CA GLY A 202 -6.61 18.08 12.00
C GLY A 202 -5.30 18.27 11.24
N ILE A 203 -4.68 17.20 10.74
CA ILE A 203 -3.51 17.32 9.86
C ILE A 203 -3.97 17.91 8.53
N GLN A 204 -3.37 19.04 8.13
CA GLN A 204 -3.71 19.74 6.88
C GLN A 204 -2.66 19.59 5.78
N ARG A 205 -1.44 19.18 6.14
CA ARG A 205 -0.30 19.08 5.22
C ARG A 205 0.47 17.80 5.47
N VAL A 206 0.70 17.03 4.41
CA VAL A 206 1.42 15.75 4.45
C VAL A 206 2.54 15.74 3.43
N LEU A 207 3.61 15.01 3.76
CA LEU A 207 4.66 14.66 2.80
C LEU A 207 4.91 13.17 2.74
N GLU A 208 5.45 12.70 1.62
CA GLU A 208 5.96 11.34 1.44
C GLU A 208 7.12 11.28 0.43
N ASP A 209 8.04 10.33 0.62
CA ASP A 209 9.26 10.10 -0.16
C ASP A 209 9.07 9.01 -1.25
N SER A 210 8.01 9.10 -2.06
CA SER A 210 7.65 8.03 -3.02
C SER A 210 7.44 8.52 -4.44
N SER A 211 8.24 8.01 -5.38
CA SER A 211 8.08 8.25 -6.81
C SER A 211 7.22 7.21 -7.54
N GLY A 212 6.47 6.40 -6.79
CA GLY A 212 5.63 5.32 -7.32
C GLY A 212 4.20 5.35 -6.81
N ASN A 213 3.57 4.18 -6.78
CA ASN A 213 2.15 4.04 -6.47
C ASN A 213 1.74 4.66 -5.11
N ALA A 214 2.62 4.65 -4.10
CA ALA A 214 2.29 5.27 -2.82
C ALA A 214 2.18 6.79 -2.94
N GLY A 215 3.09 7.45 -3.67
CA GLY A 215 2.99 8.89 -3.93
C GLY A 215 1.75 9.25 -4.74
N ALA A 216 1.42 8.45 -5.77
CA ALA A 216 0.20 8.67 -6.56
C ALA A 216 -1.07 8.50 -5.71
N SER A 217 -1.12 7.43 -4.91
CA SER A 217 -2.19 7.17 -3.95
C SER A 217 -2.34 8.31 -2.95
N LEU A 218 -1.28 8.66 -2.20
CA LEU A 218 -1.31 9.74 -1.21
C LEU A 218 -1.76 11.06 -1.82
N SER A 219 -1.30 11.39 -3.04
CA SER A 219 -1.71 12.61 -3.74
C SER A 219 -3.20 12.63 -4.01
N ALA A 220 -3.77 11.55 -4.54
CA ALA A 220 -5.19 11.46 -4.86
C ALA A 220 -6.07 11.56 -3.60
N TYR A 221 -5.73 10.84 -2.54
CA TYR A 221 -6.51 10.87 -1.29
C TYR A 221 -6.32 12.17 -0.51
N ALA A 222 -5.13 12.77 -0.53
CA ALA A 222 -4.92 14.08 0.08
C ALA A 222 -5.74 15.16 -0.63
N ALA A 223 -5.82 15.12 -1.96
CA ALA A 223 -6.70 16.01 -2.73
C ALA A 223 -8.17 15.80 -2.35
N ALA A 224 -8.64 14.55 -2.26
CA ALA A 224 -9.99 14.22 -1.82
C ALA A 224 -10.29 14.68 -0.38
N ALA A 225 -9.27 14.69 0.49
CA ALA A 225 -9.35 15.15 1.87
C ALA A 225 -9.28 16.67 2.04
N GLY A 226 -8.89 17.42 1.00
CA GLY A 226 -8.57 18.85 1.09
C GLY A 226 -7.26 19.13 1.85
N MET A 227 -6.31 18.19 1.84
CA MET A 227 -5.00 18.32 2.48
C MET A 227 -3.92 18.68 1.45
N ALA A 228 -2.99 19.57 1.80
CA ALA A 228 -1.84 19.81 0.96
C ALA A 228 -0.90 18.60 0.97
N CYS A 229 -0.47 18.15 -0.21
CA CYS A 229 0.38 16.99 -0.36
C CYS A 229 1.69 17.38 -1.03
N ARG A 230 2.82 17.04 -0.41
CA ARG A 230 4.15 17.15 -1.01
C ARG A 230 4.75 15.77 -1.25
N ILE A 231 5.18 15.49 -2.46
CA ILE A 231 5.83 14.22 -2.79
C ILE A 231 7.28 14.48 -3.19
N LEU A 232 8.21 13.90 -2.42
CA LEU A 232 9.63 13.95 -2.74
C LEU A 232 9.99 12.77 -3.65
N VAL A 233 10.59 13.07 -4.80
CA VAL A 233 11.00 12.07 -5.79
C VAL A 233 12.47 12.25 -6.14
N PRO A 234 13.23 11.18 -6.48
CA PRO A 234 14.56 11.37 -7.04
C PRO A 234 14.48 12.06 -8.41
N GLU A 235 15.52 12.81 -8.79
CA GLU A 235 15.61 13.45 -10.11
C GLU A 235 15.50 12.45 -11.28
N THR A 236 15.84 11.19 -11.03
CA THR A 236 15.77 10.07 -11.98
C THR A 236 14.40 9.40 -12.05
N ALA A 237 13.40 9.90 -11.31
CA ALA A 237 12.05 9.34 -11.31
C ALA A 237 11.44 9.38 -12.72
N SER A 238 10.81 8.27 -13.12
CA SER A 238 10.20 8.16 -14.45
C SER A 238 9.10 9.20 -14.64
N TYR A 239 9.14 9.92 -15.74
CA TYR A 239 8.17 10.98 -16.07
C TYR A 239 6.70 10.55 -15.92
N PRO A 240 6.23 9.38 -16.39
CA PRO A 240 4.82 9.01 -16.26
C PRO A 240 4.33 8.93 -14.81
N LYS A 241 5.18 8.45 -13.89
CA LYS A 241 4.84 8.35 -12.47
C LYS A 241 4.77 9.73 -11.82
N VAL A 242 5.73 10.60 -12.13
CA VAL A 242 5.74 11.99 -11.67
C VAL A 242 4.54 12.76 -12.21
N ALA A 243 4.18 12.55 -13.47
CA ALA A 243 3.02 13.18 -14.09
C ALA A 243 1.71 12.76 -13.43
N GLN A 244 1.54 11.46 -13.09
CA GLN A 244 0.37 10.98 -12.36
C GLN A 244 0.25 11.65 -10.99
N ILE A 245 1.35 11.73 -10.23
CA ILE A 245 1.40 12.37 -8.91
C ILE A 245 1.01 13.87 -9.03
N ALA A 246 1.61 14.59 -9.97
CA ALA A 246 1.33 16.00 -10.20
C ALA A 246 -0.11 16.25 -10.66
N ALA A 247 -0.67 15.36 -11.50
CA ALA A 247 -2.06 15.45 -11.96
C ALA A 247 -3.08 15.32 -10.82
N CYS A 248 -2.73 14.62 -9.73
CA CYS A 248 -3.52 14.57 -8.51
C CYS A 248 -3.37 15.83 -7.62
N GLY A 249 -2.62 16.85 -8.05
CA GLY A 249 -2.50 18.14 -7.37
C GLY A 249 -1.43 18.21 -6.28
N ALA A 250 -0.52 17.23 -6.20
CA ALA A 250 0.58 17.27 -5.25
C ALA A 250 1.71 18.24 -5.68
N ASP A 251 2.34 18.85 -4.69
CA ASP A 251 3.61 19.57 -4.83
C ASP A 251 4.75 18.55 -4.99
N VAL A 252 5.18 18.30 -6.23
CA VAL A 252 6.27 17.36 -6.52
C VAL A 252 7.61 18.06 -6.43
N VAL A 253 8.45 17.61 -5.49
CA VAL A 253 9.80 18.14 -5.29
C VAL A 253 10.83 17.09 -5.68
N THR A 254 11.66 17.42 -6.66
CA THR A 254 12.77 16.57 -7.08
C THR A 254 13.96 16.74 -6.16
N ILE A 255 14.51 15.63 -5.65
CA ILE A 255 15.72 15.57 -4.85
C ILE A 255 16.82 14.94 -5.69
N LYS A 256 17.98 15.61 -5.76
CA LYS A 256 19.17 15.04 -6.40
C LYS A 256 19.74 13.92 -5.53
N GLY A 257 20.02 12.78 -6.15
CA GLY A 257 20.65 11.65 -5.48
C GLY A 257 19.82 10.38 -5.46
N SER A 258 20.19 9.49 -4.54
CA SER A 258 19.65 8.16 -4.34
C SER A 258 18.29 8.16 -3.61
N ARG A 259 17.70 6.96 -3.48
CA ARG A 259 16.52 6.74 -2.63
C ARG A 259 16.75 7.21 -1.18
N GLN A 260 17.98 7.02 -0.68
CA GLN A 260 18.36 7.41 0.67
C GLN A 260 18.36 8.93 0.84
N ASP A 261 18.88 9.68 -0.15
CA ASP A 261 18.89 11.14 -0.13
C ASP A 261 17.46 11.72 -0.09
N VAL A 262 16.53 11.10 -0.83
CA VAL A 262 15.11 11.46 -0.81
C VAL A 262 14.49 11.19 0.57
N ALA A 263 14.78 10.03 1.18
CA ALA A 263 14.28 9.68 2.50
C ALA A 263 14.83 10.63 3.59
N GLU A 264 16.11 10.99 3.51
CA GLU A 264 16.72 11.97 4.43
C GLU A 264 16.14 13.37 4.26
N ALA A 265 15.82 13.77 3.02
CA ALA A 265 15.11 15.02 2.76
C ALA A 265 13.70 15.01 3.38
N ALA A 266 12.97 13.89 3.30
CA ALA A 266 11.68 13.74 3.96
C ALA A 266 11.80 13.81 5.48
N LEU A 267 12.81 13.13 6.07
CA LEU A 267 13.08 13.21 7.51
C LEU A 267 13.37 14.65 7.96
N ARG A 268 14.16 15.42 7.19
CA ARG A 268 14.41 16.84 7.51
C ARG A 268 13.12 17.68 7.44
N GLN A 269 12.33 17.53 6.38
CA GLN A 269 11.08 18.27 6.19
C GLN A 269 9.96 17.82 7.16
N SER A 270 10.08 16.63 7.76
CA SER A 270 9.11 16.10 8.72
C SER A 270 9.00 16.91 10.02
N ALA A 271 9.95 17.83 10.26
CA ALA A 271 9.88 18.78 11.36
C ALA A 271 8.74 19.82 11.20
N GLU A 272 8.28 20.04 9.97
CA GLU A 272 7.28 21.09 9.65
C GLU A 272 6.02 20.54 8.99
N ILE A 273 6.13 19.41 8.29
CA ILE A 273 5.04 18.77 7.54
C ILE A 273 4.91 17.33 8.02
N PHE A 274 3.68 16.86 8.23
CA PHE A 274 3.49 15.50 8.74
C PHE A 274 3.98 14.46 7.74
N TYR A 275 4.87 13.56 8.16
CA TYR A 275 5.41 12.51 7.30
C TYR A 275 4.42 11.32 7.22
N ALA A 276 3.61 11.30 6.17
CA ALA A 276 2.57 10.29 5.93
C ALA A 276 3.11 9.12 5.09
N SER A 277 4.25 8.55 5.49
CA SER A 277 4.87 7.46 4.74
C SER A 277 4.13 6.15 4.91
N HIS A 278 3.87 5.45 3.80
CA HIS A 278 3.37 4.08 3.78
C HIS A 278 4.25 3.07 4.54
N ASN A 279 5.51 3.40 4.81
CA ASN A 279 6.43 2.55 5.57
C ASN A 279 6.43 2.84 7.08
N TRP A 280 5.95 4.02 7.49
CA TRP A 280 6.04 4.47 8.88
C TRP A 280 4.69 4.59 9.58
N GLN A 281 3.65 4.98 8.84
CA GLN A 281 2.36 5.29 9.42
C GLN A 281 1.54 3.99 9.62
N PRO A 282 1.18 3.62 10.86
CA PRO A 282 0.60 2.30 11.14
C PRO A 282 -0.82 2.08 10.60
N CYS A 283 -1.62 3.13 10.49
CA CYS A 283 -2.96 3.06 9.90
C CYS A 283 -2.94 2.71 8.40
N PHE A 284 -1.82 2.92 7.71
CA PHE A 284 -1.64 2.41 6.35
C PHE A 284 -1.77 0.88 6.34
N VAL A 285 -1.10 0.19 7.26
CA VAL A 285 -1.15 -1.29 7.39
C VAL A 285 -2.55 -1.76 7.75
N GLU A 286 -3.28 -1.02 8.58
CA GLU A 286 -4.67 -1.30 8.93
C GLU A 286 -5.61 -1.27 7.72
N GLY A 287 -5.30 -0.44 6.72
CA GLY A 287 -5.99 -0.49 5.45
C GLY A 287 -5.59 -1.69 4.60
N ILE A 288 -4.30 -2.01 4.52
CA ILE A 288 -3.79 -3.17 3.76
C ILE A 288 -4.41 -4.49 4.22
N LYS A 289 -4.56 -4.71 5.54
CA LYS A 289 -5.14 -5.97 6.07
C LYS A 289 -6.56 -6.25 5.57
N THR A 290 -7.30 -5.23 5.11
CA THR A 290 -8.65 -5.44 4.54
C THR A 290 -8.65 -6.31 3.30
N LEU A 291 -7.53 -6.40 2.58
CA LEU A 291 -7.35 -7.37 1.50
C LEU A 291 -7.59 -8.81 1.99
N ALA A 292 -7.13 -9.15 3.19
CA ALA A 292 -7.33 -10.48 3.75
C ALA A 292 -8.80 -10.75 4.10
N TYR A 293 -9.51 -9.75 4.64
CA TYR A 293 -10.95 -9.87 4.91
C TYR A 293 -11.74 -10.06 3.61
N GLU A 294 -11.38 -9.34 2.56
CA GLU A 294 -12.02 -9.39 1.25
C GLU A 294 -11.70 -10.67 0.45
N LEU A 295 -10.60 -11.35 0.76
CA LEU A 295 -10.27 -12.65 0.20
C LEU A 295 -10.94 -13.80 0.96
N TRP A 296 -11.19 -13.61 2.26
CA TRP A 296 -11.87 -14.59 3.10
C TRP A 296 -13.38 -14.61 2.85
N GLU A 297 -13.97 -13.42 2.66
CA GLU A 297 -15.38 -13.24 2.33
C GLU A 297 -15.75 -13.80 0.96
#